data_AF-A0A1S3IG57-F1
#
_entry.id   AF-A0A1S3IG57-F1
#
_cell.length_a   1.000
_cell.length_b   1.000
_cell.length_c   1.000
_cell.angle_alpha   90.00
_cell.angle_beta   90.00
_cell.angle_gamma   90.00
#
_symmetry.space_group_name_H-M   'P 1'
#
loop_
_entity.id
_entity.type
_entity.pdbx_description
1 polymer ?
#
loop_
_entity_poly.entity_id
_entity_poly.type
_entity_poly.pdbx_seq_one_letter_code
_entity_poly.pdbx_strand_id
1 'polypeptide(L)'
;MAEEERNQVKKDLEEKEAELKKASEEQQALAQRLQALEKKVIVGGENLLEKAEEQERLLEESARELEERKKKEDALKKAIEEREAERLDIEEKYSSLQEEAAGKTKKLKKVWTMLMQAKSEIADLQQEHQREMEGLLENVRQLSRELRLQMLIINSFIPPEYQEMIEQYVHWNEDIGEWQLKCVAYTGNNMRKQTPLPEKEKDKLADFDLSQVYLAYSAESAEEAMRPKTAGKDRPKTGRPKSSRKKRKEADIDSLLQ
;
A
#
# COMPACT_ATOMS: atom_id res chain seq x y z
N MET A 1 -67.46 -16.11 -40.04
CA MET A 1 -67.60 -16.66 -38.69
C MET A 1 -66.85 -17.98 -38.51
N ALA A 2 -67.33 -19.14 -39.01
CA ALA A 2 -66.64 -20.43 -38.74
C ALA A 2 -65.22 -20.56 -39.38
N GLU A 3 -64.97 -19.96 -40.53
CA GLU A 3 -63.64 -19.99 -41.18
C GLU A 3 -62.64 -19.00 -40.55
N GLU A 4 -63.12 -17.89 -40.00
CA GLU A 4 -62.29 -16.88 -39.33
C GLU A 4 -61.81 -17.42 -37.98
N GLU A 5 -62.70 -18.03 -37.19
CA GLU A 5 -62.33 -18.67 -35.92
C GLU A 5 -61.34 -19.84 -36.15
N ARG A 6 -61.53 -20.63 -37.21
CA ARG A 6 -60.59 -21.70 -37.57
C ARG A 6 -59.22 -21.16 -37.98
N ASN A 7 -59.16 -20.03 -38.66
CA ASN A 7 -57.89 -19.39 -39.03
C ASN A 7 -57.21 -18.72 -37.82
N GLN A 8 -58.00 -18.22 -36.86
CA GLN A 8 -57.49 -17.63 -35.63
C GLN A 8 -56.90 -18.70 -34.71
N VAL A 9 -57.60 -19.82 -34.52
CA VAL A 9 -57.09 -20.99 -33.79
C VAL A 9 -55.83 -21.57 -34.43
N LYS A 10 -55.73 -21.57 -35.76
CA LYS A 10 -54.50 -21.99 -36.46
C LYS A 10 -53.33 -21.06 -36.19
N LYS A 11 -53.55 -19.74 -36.22
CA LYS A 11 -52.50 -18.75 -35.91
C LYS A 11 -52.05 -18.86 -34.46
N ASP A 12 -52.98 -18.98 -33.52
CA ASP A 12 -52.66 -19.15 -32.10
C ASP A 12 -51.87 -20.45 -31.84
N LEU A 13 -52.16 -21.51 -32.61
CA LEU A 13 -51.45 -22.78 -32.55
C LEU A 13 -50.04 -22.67 -33.17
N GLU A 14 -49.90 -21.98 -34.29
CA GLU A 14 -48.61 -21.67 -34.93
C GLU A 14 -47.74 -20.77 -34.03
N GLU A 15 -48.32 -19.78 -33.35
CA GLU A 15 -47.63 -18.90 -32.40
C GLU A 15 -47.14 -19.67 -31.18
N LYS A 16 -47.98 -20.53 -30.59
CA LYS A 16 -47.58 -21.40 -29.48
C LYS A 16 -46.53 -22.42 -29.89
N GLU A 17 -46.61 -22.98 -31.09
CA GLU A 17 -45.56 -23.86 -31.61
C GLU A 17 -44.24 -23.11 -31.81
N ALA A 18 -44.28 -21.85 -32.25
CA ALA A 18 -43.09 -21.02 -32.39
C ALA A 18 -42.47 -20.65 -31.03
N GLU A 19 -43.30 -20.34 -30.02
CA GLU A 19 -42.84 -20.08 -28.64
C GLU A 19 -42.22 -21.33 -28.00
N LEU A 20 -42.85 -22.50 -28.16
CA LEU A 20 -42.29 -23.77 -27.67
C LEU A 20 -40.96 -24.12 -28.35
N LYS A 21 -40.82 -23.84 -29.65
CA LYS A 21 -39.55 -24.02 -30.36
C LYS A 21 -38.48 -23.10 -29.83
N LYS A 22 -38.77 -21.80 -29.64
CA LYS A 22 -37.83 -20.85 -29.04
C LYS A 22 -37.41 -21.25 -27.63
N ALA A 23 -38.36 -21.66 -26.78
CA ALA A 23 -38.06 -22.13 -25.43
C ALA A 23 -37.20 -23.40 -25.44
N SER A 24 -37.45 -24.33 -26.37
CA SER A 24 -36.62 -25.53 -26.56
C SER A 24 -35.21 -25.17 -27.03
N GLU A 25 -35.07 -24.22 -27.96
CA GLU A 25 -33.78 -23.73 -28.46
C GLU A 25 -32.98 -23.05 -27.34
N GLU A 26 -33.63 -22.22 -26.52
CA GLU A 26 -33.04 -21.59 -25.35
C GLU A 26 -32.59 -22.62 -24.30
N GLN A 27 -33.43 -23.61 -24.00
CA GLN A 27 -33.08 -24.71 -23.10
C GLN A 27 -31.88 -25.50 -23.61
N GLN A 28 -31.84 -25.82 -24.91
CA GLN A 28 -30.70 -26.50 -25.52
C GLN A 28 -29.43 -25.65 -25.49
N ALA A 29 -29.53 -24.35 -25.74
CA ALA A 29 -28.41 -23.41 -25.65
C ALA A 29 -27.86 -23.31 -24.21
N LEU A 30 -28.75 -23.25 -23.21
CA LEU A 30 -28.38 -23.27 -21.79
C LEU A 30 -27.71 -24.59 -21.39
N ALA A 31 -28.25 -25.74 -21.83
CA ALA A 31 -27.67 -27.05 -21.57
C ALA A 31 -26.27 -27.19 -22.20
N GLN A 32 -26.08 -26.69 -23.43
CA GLN A 32 -24.77 -26.68 -24.07
C GLN A 32 -23.77 -25.78 -23.34
N ARG A 33 -24.21 -24.61 -22.83
CA ARG A 33 -23.36 -23.73 -22.01
C ARG A 33 -22.98 -24.38 -20.69
N LEU A 34 -23.90 -25.05 -20.01
CA LEU A 34 -23.62 -25.81 -18.79
C LEU A 34 -22.62 -26.92 -19.05
N GLN A 35 -22.82 -27.73 -20.09
CA GLN A 35 -21.86 -28.78 -20.47
C GLN A 35 -20.49 -28.22 -20.87
N ALA A 36 -20.45 -27.05 -21.51
CA ALA A 36 -19.19 -26.38 -21.84
C ALA A 36 -18.47 -25.85 -20.58
N LEU A 37 -19.21 -25.36 -19.58
CA LEU A 37 -18.66 -24.96 -18.29
C LEU A 37 -18.18 -26.18 -17.48
N GLU A 38 -18.98 -27.24 -17.38
CA GLU A 38 -18.59 -28.50 -16.75
C GLU A 38 -17.34 -29.10 -17.41
N LYS A 39 -17.29 -29.13 -18.74
CA LYS A 39 -16.08 -29.57 -19.47
C LYS A 39 -14.91 -28.63 -19.30
N LYS A 40 -15.10 -27.33 -19.09
CA LYS A 40 -13.98 -26.41 -18.79
C LYS A 40 -13.48 -26.59 -17.36
N VAL A 41 -14.36 -26.88 -16.42
CA VAL A 41 -14.03 -27.14 -15.01
C VAL A 41 -13.39 -28.52 -14.83
N ILE A 42 -13.76 -29.51 -15.65
CA ILE A 42 -13.33 -30.93 -15.51
C ILE A 42 -12.29 -31.35 -16.57
N VAL A 43 -12.30 -30.74 -17.76
CA VAL A 43 -11.50 -31.18 -18.94
C VAL A 43 -10.65 -30.02 -19.52
N GLY A 44 -10.79 -28.80 -18.98
CA GLY A 44 -10.05 -27.61 -19.41
C GLY A 44 -8.73 -27.40 -18.67
N GLY A 45 -7.79 -28.33 -18.81
CA GLY A 45 -6.35 -28.07 -18.64
C GLY A 45 -5.79 -27.90 -17.22
N GLU A 46 -6.56 -27.52 -16.21
CA GLU A 46 -6.14 -27.53 -14.80
C GLU A 46 -7.35 -27.82 -13.90
N ASN A 47 -7.31 -28.94 -13.17
CA ASN A 47 -8.33 -29.28 -12.17
C ASN A 47 -8.25 -28.26 -11.03
N LEU A 48 -9.02 -27.17 -11.12
CA LEU A 48 -9.06 -26.11 -10.11
C LEU A 48 -9.42 -26.67 -8.72
N LEU A 49 -10.20 -27.74 -8.68
CA LEU A 49 -10.52 -28.46 -7.46
C LEU A 49 -9.28 -29.16 -6.87
N GLU A 50 -8.55 -29.93 -7.69
CA GLU A 50 -7.31 -30.60 -7.25
C GLU A 50 -6.24 -29.58 -6.87
N LYS A 51 -6.12 -28.45 -7.57
CA LYS A 51 -5.20 -27.37 -7.19
C LYS A 51 -5.58 -26.69 -5.89
N ALA A 52 -6.88 -26.50 -5.63
CA ALA A 52 -7.35 -25.96 -4.37
C ALA A 52 -7.05 -26.93 -3.22
N GLU A 53 -7.30 -28.23 -3.42
CA GLU A 53 -6.96 -29.28 -2.46
C GLU A 53 -5.44 -29.37 -2.23
N GLU A 54 -4.62 -29.27 -3.28
CA GLU A 54 -3.16 -29.25 -3.17
C GLU A 54 -2.67 -28.01 -2.42
N GLN A 55 -3.22 -26.83 -2.70
CA GLN A 55 -2.90 -25.60 -1.99
C GLN A 55 -3.31 -25.66 -0.52
N GLU A 56 -4.50 -26.19 -0.22
CA GLU A 56 -4.97 -26.40 1.15
C GLU A 56 -4.04 -27.37 1.90
N ARG A 57 -3.64 -28.47 1.26
CA ARG A 57 -2.70 -29.44 1.84
C ARG A 57 -1.33 -28.83 2.10
N LEU A 58 -0.81 -28.02 1.17
CA LEU A 58 0.46 -27.31 1.34
C LEU A 58 0.39 -26.28 2.47
N LEU A 59 -0.74 -25.58 2.60
CA LEU A 59 -0.96 -24.64 3.70
C LEU A 59 -1.04 -25.37 5.05
N GLU A 60 -1.71 -26.52 5.11
CA GLU A 60 -1.80 -27.34 6.31
C GLU A 60 -0.45 -27.92 6.71
N GLU A 61 0.33 -28.46 5.75
CA GLU A 61 1.70 -28.92 5.98
C GLU A 61 2.60 -27.79 6.50
N SER A 62 2.51 -26.59 5.90
CA SER A 62 3.25 -25.41 6.34
C SER A 62 2.85 -24.95 7.74
N ALA A 63 1.55 -24.91 8.04
CA ALA A 63 1.03 -24.56 9.35
C ALA A 63 1.51 -25.54 10.42
N ARG A 64 1.48 -26.83 10.12
CA ARG A 64 1.99 -27.89 11.00
C ARG A 64 3.49 -27.76 11.25
N GLU A 65 4.29 -27.51 10.21
CA GLU A 65 5.73 -27.29 10.37
C GLU A 65 6.01 -26.06 11.25
N LEU A 66 5.24 -24.98 11.06
CA LEU A 66 5.36 -23.76 11.84
C LEU A 66 4.99 -23.99 13.31
N GLU A 67 3.95 -24.77 13.58
CA GLU A 67 3.62 -25.20 14.95
C GLU A 67 4.71 -26.06 15.58
N GLU A 68 5.28 -27.01 14.84
CA GLU A 68 6.37 -27.85 15.34
C GLU A 68 7.62 -27.02 15.64
N ARG A 69 7.95 -26.03 14.79
CA ARG A 69 9.04 -25.08 15.05
C ARG A 69 8.77 -24.26 16.29
N LYS A 70 7.57 -23.69 16.45
CA LYS A 70 7.17 -22.96 17.66
C LYS A 70 7.28 -23.83 18.92
N LYS A 71 6.78 -25.07 18.88
CA LYS A 71 6.88 -26.01 20.00
C LYS A 71 8.33 -26.32 20.35
N LYS A 72 9.20 -26.51 19.35
CA LYS A 72 10.65 -26.72 19.56
C LYS A 72 11.33 -25.49 20.14
N GLU A 73 11.02 -24.29 19.65
CA GLU A 73 11.53 -23.03 20.18
C GLU A 73 11.11 -22.81 21.63
N ASP A 74 9.85 -23.05 21.97
CA ASP A 74 9.33 -22.92 23.33
C ASP A 74 9.96 -23.96 24.27
N ALA A 75 10.14 -25.21 23.81
CA ALA A 75 10.83 -26.24 24.57
C ALA A 75 12.30 -25.86 24.83
N LEU A 76 13.00 -25.33 23.82
CA LEU A 76 14.38 -24.85 23.97
C LEU A 76 14.47 -23.67 24.92
N LYS A 77 13.54 -22.71 24.85
CA LYS A 77 13.48 -21.58 25.79
C LYS A 77 13.30 -22.05 27.22
N LYS A 78 12.36 -22.95 27.48
CA LYS A 78 12.15 -23.55 28.81
C LYS A 78 13.38 -24.30 29.30
N ALA A 79 14.02 -25.10 28.45
CA ALA A 79 15.24 -25.82 28.81
C ALA A 79 16.41 -24.89 29.13
N ILE A 80 16.53 -23.75 28.43
CA ILE A 80 17.53 -22.72 28.77
C ILE A 80 17.21 -22.09 30.13
N GLU A 81 15.94 -21.74 30.36
CA GLU A 81 15.49 -21.14 31.62
C GLU A 81 15.70 -22.09 32.82
N GLU A 82 15.34 -23.36 32.68
CA GLU A 82 15.59 -24.40 33.69
C GLU A 82 17.09 -24.57 33.96
N ARG A 83 17.92 -24.64 32.91
CA ARG A 83 19.37 -24.76 33.06
C ARG A 83 19.99 -23.52 33.70
N GLU A 84 19.48 -22.33 33.41
CA GLU A 84 19.91 -21.09 34.07
C GLU A 84 19.50 -21.08 35.55
N ALA A 85 18.32 -21.57 35.89
CA ALA A 85 17.85 -21.72 37.26
C ALA A 85 18.68 -22.75 38.05
N GLU A 86 18.92 -23.94 37.50
CA GLU A 86 19.76 -24.98 38.10
C GLU A 86 21.20 -24.49 38.32
N ARG A 87 21.75 -23.74 37.36
CA ARG A 87 23.08 -23.16 37.49
C ARG A 87 23.15 -22.12 38.63
N LEU A 88 22.07 -21.36 38.84
CA LEU A 88 21.99 -20.41 39.95
C LEU A 88 21.85 -21.10 41.32
N ASP A 89 21.24 -22.28 41.36
CA ASP A 89 20.97 -23.06 42.56
C ASP A 89 22.20 -23.89 43.02
N ILE A 90 22.94 -24.49 42.08
CA ILE A 90 24.20 -25.21 42.38
C ILE A 90 25.30 -24.28 42.92
N GLU A 91 25.25 -22.98 42.60
CA GLU A 91 26.14 -21.96 43.18
C GLU A 91 25.79 -21.58 44.65
N GLU A 92 24.72 -22.11 45.28
CA GLU A 92 24.26 -21.70 46.62
C GLU A 92 24.84 -22.46 47.81
N LYS A 93 25.72 -23.44 47.61
CA LYS A 93 26.48 -24.01 48.74
C LYS A 93 27.61 -23.07 49.14
N TYR A 94 27.28 -21.97 49.81
CA TYR A 94 28.27 -21.06 50.39
C TYR A 94 28.94 -21.72 51.60
N SER A 95 30.27 -21.74 51.62
CA SER A 95 31.05 -22.36 52.70
C SER A 95 31.40 -21.37 53.82
N SER A 96 31.20 -20.07 53.60
CA SER A 96 31.36 -19.00 54.61
C SER A 96 30.44 -17.79 54.38
N LEU A 97 30.19 -17.00 55.42
CA LEU A 97 29.36 -15.78 55.36
C LEU A 97 29.93 -14.72 54.39
N GLN A 98 31.27 -14.61 54.26
CA GLN A 98 31.89 -13.74 53.27
C GLN A 98 31.66 -14.21 51.83
N GLU A 99 31.67 -15.51 51.57
CA GLU A 99 31.32 -16.06 50.24
C GLU A 99 29.85 -15.83 49.89
N GLU A 100 28.96 -15.95 50.86
CA GLU A 100 27.53 -15.64 50.69
C GLU A 100 27.30 -14.17 50.34
N ALA A 101 27.95 -13.23 51.05
CA ALA A 101 27.85 -11.81 50.76
C ALA A 101 28.40 -11.46 49.35
N ALA A 102 29.52 -12.06 48.96
CA ALA A 102 30.09 -11.89 47.63
C ALA A 102 29.20 -12.50 46.53
N GLY A 103 28.63 -13.68 46.76
CA GLY A 103 27.70 -14.36 45.85
C GLY A 103 26.42 -13.56 45.64
N LYS A 104 25.79 -13.10 46.73
CA LYS A 104 24.60 -12.23 46.68
C LYS A 104 24.88 -10.91 45.97
N THR A 105 26.06 -10.30 46.16
CA THR A 105 26.45 -9.08 45.44
C THR A 105 26.60 -9.33 43.94
N LYS A 106 27.17 -10.47 43.52
CA LYS A 106 27.27 -10.84 42.10
C LYS A 106 25.88 -11.09 41.48
N LYS A 107 25.00 -11.81 42.18
CA LYS A 107 23.60 -12.02 41.76
C LYS A 107 22.87 -10.70 41.60
N LEU A 108 22.99 -9.80 42.58
CA LEU A 108 22.41 -8.46 42.52
C LEU A 108 22.89 -7.67 41.30
N LYS A 109 24.21 -7.68 41.03
CA LYS A 109 24.76 -7.04 39.82
C LYS A 109 24.20 -7.64 38.54
N LYS A 110 24.10 -8.97 38.45
CA LYS A 110 23.55 -9.66 37.28
C LYS A 110 22.08 -9.25 37.03
N VAL A 111 21.25 -9.33 38.07
CA VAL A 111 19.83 -8.95 37.99
C VAL A 111 19.67 -7.46 37.68
N TRP A 112 20.52 -6.60 38.26
CA TRP A 112 20.51 -5.17 37.96
C TRP A 112 20.86 -4.89 36.50
N THR A 113 21.86 -5.57 35.94
CA THR A 113 22.19 -5.47 34.50
C THR A 113 21.02 -5.93 33.63
N MET A 114 20.39 -7.07 33.95
CA MET A 114 19.21 -7.55 33.22
C MET A 114 18.05 -6.56 33.29
N LEU A 115 17.81 -5.95 34.45
CA LEU A 115 16.80 -4.91 34.63
C LEU A 115 17.11 -3.68 33.77
N MET A 116 18.36 -3.22 33.76
CA MET A 116 18.75 -2.06 32.95
C MET A 116 18.64 -2.34 31.45
N GLN A 117 19.00 -3.56 31.03
CA GLN A 117 18.81 -4.01 29.66
C GLN A 117 17.32 -4.05 29.27
N ALA A 118 16.47 -4.65 30.10
CA ALA A 118 15.02 -4.65 29.86
C ALA A 118 14.43 -3.23 29.82
N LYS A 119 14.93 -2.32 30.66
CA LYS A 119 14.56 -0.89 30.60
C LYS A 119 14.98 -0.22 29.30
N SER A 120 16.19 -0.48 28.80
CA SER A 120 16.60 0.07 27.50
C SER A 120 15.78 -0.51 26.37
N GLU A 121 15.50 -1.82 26.39
CA GLU A 121 14.65 -2.47 25.38
C GLU A 121 13.24 -1.85 25.35
N ILE A 122 12.64 -1.58 26.51
CA ILE A 122 11.34 -0.88 26.58
C ILE A 122 11.43 0.52 26.00
N ALA A 123 12.50 1.27 26.29
CA ALA A 123 12.68 2.62 25.77
C ALA A 123 12.85 2.64 24.25
N ASP A 124 13.61 1.68 23.71
CA ASP A 124 13.82 1.52 22.27
C ASP A 124 12.48 1.19 21.56
N LEU A 125 11.72 0.23 22.09
CA LEU A 125 10.38 -0.13 21.58
C LEU A 125 9.41 1.04 21.60
N GLN A 126 9.38 1.82 22.69
CA GLN A 126 8.55 3.01 22.78
C GLN A 126 8.94 4.06 21.73
N GLN A 127 10.23 4.25 21.48
CA GLN A 127 10.71 5.19 20.48
C GLN A 127 10.37 4.76 19.05
N GLU A 128 10.49 3.46 18.75
CA GLU A 128 10.06 2.89 17.47
C GLU A 128 8.56 3.06 17.26
N HIS A 129 7.75 2.69 18.24
CA HIS A 129 6.31 2.87 18.19
C HIS A 129 5.91 4.33 17.97
N GLN A 130 6.55 5.27 18.68
CA GLN A 130 6.31 6.70 18.49
C GLN A 130 6.63 7.15 17.06
N ARG A 131 7.76 6.70 16.48
CA ARG A 131 8.12 7.02 15.10
C ARG A 131 7.11 6.46 14.09
N GLU A 132 6.64 5.23 14.30
CA GLU A 132 5.62 4.61 13.45
C GLU A 132 4.30 5.38 13.53
N MET A 133 3.86 5.74 14.75
CA MET A 133 2.66 6.54 14.96
C MET A 133 2.76 7.90 14.29
N GLU A 134 3.91 8.58 14.41
CA GLU A 134 4.16 9.85 13.73
C GLU A 134 4.10 9.71 12.20
N GLY A 135 4.68 8.64 11.65
CA GLY A 135 4.62 8.34 10.22
C GLY A 135 3.18 8.11 9.73
N LEU A 136 2.40 7.32 10.47
CA LEU A 136 0.98 7.09 10.14
C LEU A 136 0.16 8.38 10.23
N LEU A 137 0.38 9.20 11.26
CA LEU A 137 -0.32 10.49 11.39
C LEU A 137 0.04 11.45 10.27
N GLU A 138 1.29 11.49 9.81
CA GLU A 138 1.67 12.32 8.66
C GLU A 138 1.03 11.82 7.36
N ASN A 139 0.97 10.50 7.14
CA ASN A 139 0.25 9.92 6.02
C ASN A 139 -1.24 10.32 6.02
N VAL A 140 -1.90 10.24 7.19
CA VAL A 140 -3.30 10.67 7.34
C VAL A 140 -3.46 12.16 7.01
N ARG A 141 -2.55 13.02 7.48
CA ARG A 141 -2.57 14.46 7.16
C ARG A 141 -2.38 14.69 5.66
N GLN A 142 -1.45 13.99 5.02
CA GLN A 142 -1.21 14.09 3.59
C GLN A 142 -2.44 13.66 2.78
N LEU A 143 -2.99 12.48 3.06
CA LEU A 143 -4.20 11.98 2.38
C LEU A 143 -5.40 12.91 2.61
N SER A 144 -5.55 13.47 3.81
CA SER A 144 -6.60 14.44 4.11
C SER A 144 -6.44 15.74 3.31
N ARG A 145 -5.19 16.22 3.11
CA ARG A 145 -4.92 17.39 2.26
C ARG A 145 -5.23 17.09 0.80
N GLU A 146 -4.80 15.94 0.30
CA GLU A 146 -5.03 15.51 -1.07
C GLU A 146 -6.52 15.34 -1.35
N LEU A 147 -7.26 14.65 -0.47
CA LEU A 147 -8.70 14.48 -0.59
C LEU A 147 -9.42 15.84 -0.65
N ARG A 148 -9.07 16.77 0.26
CA ARG A 148 -9.66 18.13 0.24
C ARG A 148 -9.35 18.86 -1.07
N LEU A 149 -8.14 18.71 -1.61
CA LEU A 149 -7.77 19.29 -2.90
C LEU A 149 -8.62 18.69 -4.03
N GLN A 150 -8.74 17.36 -4.08
CA GLN A 150 -9.58 16.68 -5.09
C GLN A 150 -11.05 17.11 -4.98
N MET A 151 -11.60 17.17 -3.76
CA MET A 151 -12.96 17.67 -3.53
C MET A 151 -13.13 19.13 -3.98
N LEU A 152 -12.15 19.99 -3.74
CA LEU A 152 -12.20 21.38 -4.19
C LEU A 152 -12.20 21.47 -5.72
N ILE A 153 -11.39 20.67 -6.39
CA ILE A 153 -11.36 20.58 -7.86
C ILE A 153 -12.71 20.08 -8.39
N ILE A 154 -13.27 19.02 -7.80
CA ILE A 154 -14.58 18.48 -8.18
C ILE A 154 -15.64 19.58 -8.02
N ASN A 155 -15.72 20.22 -6.86
CA ASN A 155 -16.72 21.24 -6.56
C ASN A 155 -16.60 22.49 -7.45
N SER A 156 -15.41 22.85 -7.92
CA SER A 156 -15.24 24.05 -8.76
C SER A 156 -15.43 23.79 -10.25
N PHE A 157 -15.22 22.55 -10.73
CA PHE A 157 -15.22 22.24 -12.16
C PHE A 157 -16.34 21.28 -12.60
N ILE A 158 -16.98 20.56 -11.67
CA ILE A 158 -18.01 19.57 -11.99
C ILE A 158 -19.32 20.01 -11.32
N PRO A 159 -20.36 20.34 -12.12
CA PRO A 159 -21.70 20.57 -11.57
C PRO A 159 -22.24 19.36 -10.81
N PRO A 160 -23.04 19.57 -9.74
CA PRO A 160 -23.49 18.51 -8.84
C PRO A 160 -24.34 17.45 -9.56
N GLU A 161 -25.11 17.83 -10.58
CA GLU A 161 -25.94 16.90 -11.35
C GLU A 161 -25.11 15.87 -12.12
N TYR A 162 -23.95 16.28 -12.63
CA TYR A 162 -23.01 15.37 -13.29
C TYR A 162 -22.22 14.53 -12.29
N GLN A 163 -21.97 15.04 -11.08
CA GLN A 163 -21.34 14.26 -10.02
C GLN A 163 -22.23 13.08 -9.60
N GLU A 164 -23.52 13.33 -9.32
CA GLU A 164 -24.48 12.27 -8.98
C GLU A 164 -24.58 11.22 -10.11
N MET A 165 -24.59 11.67 -11.36
CA MET A 165 -24.57 10.78 -12.51
C MET A 165 -23.32 9.90 -12.53
N ILE A 166 -22.12 10.49 -12.35
CA ILE A 166 -20.86 9.72 -12.32
C ILE A 166 -20.87 8.70 -11.19
N GLU A 167 -21.30 9.07 -9.99
CA GLU A 167 -21.37 8.20 -8.81
C GLU A 167 -22.29 6.98 -9.04
N GLN A 168 -23.42 7.15 -9.74
CA GLN A 168 -24.33 6.04 -10.06
C GLN A 168 -23.77 5.04 -11.09
N TYR A 169 -22.90 5.50 -11.99
CA TYR A 169 -22.35 4.68 -13.08
C TYR A 169 -20.92 4.19 -12.84
N VAL A 170 -20.32 4.56 -11.72
CA VAL A 170 -19.01 4.06 -11.28
C VAL A 170 -19.16 2.78 -10.47
N HIS A 171 -18.23 1.84 -10.66
CA HIS A 171 -18.13 0.65 -9.83
C HIS A 171 -16.66 0.28 -9.62
N TRP A 172 -16.37 -0.31 -8.47
CA TRP A 172 -15.04 -0.84 -8.18
C TRP A 172 -14.88 -2.20 -8.83
N ASN A 173 -13.79 -2.40 -9.58
CA ASN A 173 -13.44 -3.70 -10.14
C ASN A 173 -12.34 -4.34 -9.27
N GLU A 174 -12.69 -5.38 -8.51
CA GLU A 174 -11.75 -6.05 -7.59
C GLU A 174 -10.61 -6.79 -8.32
N ASP A 175 -10.86 -7.31 -9.52
CA ASP A 175 -9.86 -8.08 -10.28
C ASP A 175 -8.71 -7.19 -10.79
N ILE A 176 -9.04 -5.94 -11.13
CA ILE A 176 -8.06 -4.96 -11.66
C ILE A 176 -7.58 -4.00 -10.55
N GLY A 177 -8.37 -3.82 -9.49
CA GLY A 177 -8.07 -2.88 -8.41
C GLY A 177 -8.24 -1.42 -8.82
N GLU A 178 -9.18 -1.13 -9.72
CA GLU A 178 -9.43 0.23 -10.25
C GLU A 178 -10.93 0.56 -10.32
N TRP A 179 -11.26 1.85 -10.20
CA TRP A 179 -12.61 2.36 -10.44
C TRP A 179 -12.93 2.37 -11.93
N GLN A 180 -14.03 1.71 -12.32
CA GLN A 180 -14.50 1.66 -13.71
C GLN A 180 -15.82 2.40 -13.86
N LEU A 181 -15.84 3.37 -14.77
CA LEU A 181 -17.05 4.08 -15.17
C LEU A 181 -17.72 3.31 -16.34
N LYS A 182 -19.03 3.12 -16.27
CA LYS A 182 -19.79 2.50 -17.37
C LYS A 182 -19.80 3.42 -18.59
N CYS A 183 -19.74 2.84 -19.79
CA CYS A 183 -19.82 3.57 -21.05
C CYS A 183 -18.74 4.66 -21.25
N VAL A 184 -17.56 4.52 -20.61
CA VAL A 184 -16.41 5.46 -20.72
C VAL A 184 -16.01 5.78 -22.16
N ALA A 185 -16.17 4.83 -23.09
CA ALA A 185 -15.87 5.01 -24.50
C ALA A 185 -16.71 6.12 -25.17
N TYR A 186 -17.90 6.41 -24.64
CA TYR A 186 -18.83 7.41 -25.16
C TYR A 186 -18.71 8.77 -24.48
N THR A 187 -17.73 8.96 -23.58
CA THR A 187 -17.47 10.28 -22.99
C THR A 187 -16.74 11.17 -23.99
N GLY A 188 -17.02 12.48 -23.96
CA GLY A 188 -16.48 13.44 -24.92
C GLY A 188 -14.94 13.44 -25.03
N ASN A 189 -14.22 13.13 -23.95
CA ASN A 189 -12.75 13.03 -23.97
C ASN A 189 -12.25 11.80 -24.73
N ASN A 190 -12.96 10.67 -24.65
CA ASN A 190 -12.60 9.45 -25.39
C ASN A 190 -13.09 9.48 -26.85
N MET A 191 -14.18 10.19 -27.13
CA MET A 191 -14.68 10.42 -28.49
C MET A 191 -13.86 11.47 -29.27
N ARG A 192 -13.18 12.41 -28.57
CA ARG A 192 -12.29 13.43 -29.18
C ARG A 192 -10.92 12.90 -29.63
N LYS A 193 -10.68 11.59 -29.61
CA LYS A 193 -9.48 11.00 -30.25
C LYS A 193 -9.64 11.03 -31.78
N GLN A 194 -9.55 12.22 -32.40
CA GLN A 194 -9.15 12.48 -33.79
C GLN A 194 -9.33 13.95 -34.21
N THR A 195 -8.81 14.91 -33.45
CA THR A 195 -8.36 16.17 -34.07
C THR A 195 -6.84 16.20 -33.94
N PRO A 196 -6.08 16.18 -35.05
CA PRO A 196 -4.64 16.33 -34.96
C PRO A 196 -4.36 17.67 -34.29
N LEU A 197 -3.72 17.65 -33.13
CA LEU A 197 -3.07 18.84 -32.61
C LEU A 197 -2.06 19.27 -33.68
N PRO A 198 -2.02 20.56 -34.10
CA PRO A 198 -0.93 21.03 -34.94
C PRO A 198 0.38 20.69 -34.23
N GLU A 199 1.34 20.15 -34.99
CA GLU A 199 2.68 19.85 -34.49
C GLU A 199 3.17 21.02 -33.66
N LYS A 200 3.63 20.74 -32.43
CA LYS A 200 4.30 21.73 -31.60
C LYS A 200 5.52 22.20 -32.39
N GLU A 201 5.42 23.36 -33.01
CA GLU A 201 6.57 24.22 -33.27
C GLU A 201 7.18 24.50 -31.90
N LYS A 202 8.14 23.66 -31.52
CA LYS A 202 9.13 24.00 -30.52
C LYS A 202 9.85 25.24 -31.04
N ASP A 203 10.16 26.14 -30.13
CA ASP A 203 10.97 27.34 -30.34
C ASP A 203 10.18 28.59 -30.75
N LYS A 204 9.52 29.19 -29.74
CA LYS A 204 9.73 30.60 -29.32
C LYS A 204 8.89 30.86 -28.06
N LEU A 205 9.32 30.31 -26.93
CA LEU A 205 9.04 30.97 -25.65
C LEU A 205 9.82 32.28 -25.71
N ALA A 206 9.15 33.37 -26.03
CA ALA A 206 9.73 34.69 -25.83
C ALA A 206 10.10 34.77 -24.34
N ASP A 207 11.37 35.11 -24.06
CA ASP A 207 11.83 35.44 -22.72
C ASP A 207 11.03 36.66 -22.24
N PHE A 208 9.88 36.41 -21.62
CA PHE A 208 9.14 37.44 -20.92
C PHE A 208 9.91 37.73 -19.63
N ASP A 209 10.38 38.97 -19.51
CA ASP A 209 11.09 39.43 -18.33
C ASP A 209 10.12 39.53 -17.14
N LEU A 210 10.13 38.49 -16.30
CA LEU A 210 9.32 38.36 -15.10
C LEU A 210 9.96 39.02 -13.87
N SER A 211 11.03 39.82 -14.05
CA SER A 211 11.70 40.55 -12.96
C SER A 211 10.76 41.43 -12.14
N GLN A 212 9.67 41.90 -12.74
CA GLN A 212 8.69 42.77 -12.10
C GLN A 212 7.60 42.03 -11.29
N VAL A 213 7.54 40.69 -11.39
CA VAL A 213 6.43 39.90 -10.81
C VAL A 213 6.78 39.37 -9.41
N TYR A 214 8.06 39.28 -9.06
CA TYR A 214 8.48 38.81 -7.74
C TYR A 214 8.55 39.97 -6.74
N LEU A 215 7.50 40.12 -5.93
CA LEU A 215 7.56 40.91 -4.70
C LEU A 215 8.19 40.05 -3.60
N ALA A 216 9.39 40.41 -3.15
CA ALA A 216 10.07 39.69 -2.09
C ALA A 216 9.47 40.04 -0.71
N TYR A 217 9.26 39.05 0.15
CA TYR A 217 8.60 39.21 1.44
C TYR A 217 9.48 39.87 2.53
N SER A 218 10.74 40.18 2.24
CA SER A 218 11.61 40.95 3.14
C SER A 218 12.28 42.12 2.41
N ALA A 219 12.48 43.23 3.11
CA ALA A 219 13.06 44.45 2.54
C ALA A 219 14.46 44.20 1.94
N GLU A 220 15.27 43.36 2.57
CA GLU A 220 16.62 43.01 2.12
C GLU A 220 16.61 42.20 0.81
N SER A 221 15.64 41.31 0.65
CA SER A 221 15.50 40.50 -0.57
C SER A 221 14.86 41.28 -1.74
N ALA A 222 14.07 42.31 -1.44
CA ALA A 222 13.53 43.22 -2.45
C ALA A 222 14.62 44.13 -3.04
N GLU A 223 15.57 44.60 -2.22
CA GLU A 223 16.72 45.39 -2.70
C GLU A 223 17.67 44.58 -3.59
N GLU A 224 17.88 43.29 -3.28
CA GLU A 224 18.74 42.42 -4.08
C GLU A 224 18.12 42.06 -5.43
N ALA A 225 16.79 41.98 -5.51
CA ALA A 225 16.05 41.74 -6.76
C ALA A 225 16.07 42.94 -7.74
N MET A 226 16.17 44.17 -7.24
CA MET A 226 16.19 45.39 -8.07
C MET A 226 17.58 45.78 -8.60
N ARG A 227 18.63 45.01 -8.30
CA ARG A 227 20.00 45.37 -8.69
C ARG A 227 20.25 45.01 -10.18
N PRO A 228 20.59 45.97 -11.05
CA PRO A 228 20.78 45.69 -12.47
C PRO A 228 22.02 44.82 -12.68
N LYS A 229 21.85 43.67 -13.36
CA LYS A 229 22.99 42.81 -13.71
C LYS A 229 23.74 43.42 -14.89
N THR A 230 24.88 44.04 -14.61
CA THR A 230 25.84 44.45 -15.65
C THR A 230 26.38 43.22 -16.35
N ALA A 231 26.18 43.14 -17.67
CA ALA A 231 26.73 42.12 -18.54
C ALA A 231 28.26 42.12 -18.47
N GLY A 232 28.87 41.00 -18.06
CA GLY A 232 30.31 40.89 -17.99
C GLY A 232 30.81 39.53 -17.49
N LYS A 233 31.13 38.66 -18.46
CA LYS A 233 32.08 37.53 -18.44
C LYS A 233 31.93 36.38 -17.42
N ASP A 234 31.88 35.19 -18.01
CA ASP A 234 32.37 33.89 -17.54
C ASP A 234 32.19 33.54 -16.05
N ARG A 235 31.26 32.62 -15.78
CA ARG A 235 31.27 31.84 -14.54
C ARG A 235 31.46 30.36 -14.88
N PRO A 236 32.51 29.70 -14.37
CA PRO A 236 32.87 28.34 -14.76
C PRO A 236 31.85 27.32 -14.23
N LYS A 237 31.65 26.23 -14.99
CA LYS A 237 30.90 25.05 -14.56
C LYS A 237 31.59 24.40 -13.36
N THR A 238 31.12 24.67 -12.14
CA THR A 238 31.52 23.89 -10.96
C THR A 238 30.51 22.77 -10.72
N GLY A 239 30.99 21.55 -10.93
CA GLY A 239 30.24 20.32 -10.69
C GLY A 239 29.81 20.16 -9.24
N ARG A 240 28.70 19.43 -9.11
CA ARG A 240 28.11 18.86 -7.90
C ARG A 240 29.19 18.35 -6.92
N PRO A 241 29.26 18.84 -5.67
CA PRO A 241 30.19 18.28 -4.69
C PRO A 241 29.72 16.87 -4.31
N LYS A 242 30.60 15.88 -4.48
CA LYS A 242 30.45 14.56 -3.88
C LYS A 242 30.67 14.69 -2.36
N SER A 243 29.69 14.23 -1.58
CA SER A 243 29.79 14.04 -0.14
C SER A 243 31.03 13.22 0.21
N SER A 244 32.01 13.86 0.85
CA SER A 244 33.15 13.19 1.47
C SER A 244 32.98 13.16 2.99
N ARG A 245 33.09 11.95 3.51
CA ARG A 245 32.98 11.51 4.91
C ARG A 245 33.99 12.26 5.78
N LYS A 246 33.53 13.16 6.65
CA LYS A 246 34.37 13.86 7.62
C LYS A 246 34.55 12.99 8.87
N LYS A 247 35.76 12.48 9.09
CA LYS A 247 36.21 11.87 10.35
C LYS A 247 36.04 12.90 11.48
N ARG A 248 35.29 12.55 12.53
CA ARG A 248 35.27 13.30 13.80
C ARG A 248 36.62 13.09 14.49
N LYS A 249 37.28 14.19 14.86
CA LYS A 249 38.42 14.21 15.79
C LYS A 249 37.87 14.16 17.21
N GLU A 250 38.56 13.41 18.06
CA GLU A 250 38.34 13.28 19.51
C GLU A 250 38.38 14.66 20.18
N ALA A 251 37.45 14.89 21.11
CA ALA A 251 37.46 16.03 22.00
C ALA A 251 38.00 15.57 23.36
N ASP A 252 39.06 16.22 23.81
CA ASP A 252 39.67 16.06 25.13
C ASP A 252 38.64 16.28 26.25
N ILE A 253 38.62 15.35 27.21
CA ILE A 253 37.67 15.29 28.33
C ILE A 253 38.14 16.13 29.55
N ASP A 254 39.26 16.84 29.46
CA ASP A 254 39.93 17.37 30.66
C ASP A 254 39.59 18.84 31.03
N SER A 255 38.38 19.32 30.72
CA SER A 255 37.97 20.71 31.04
C SER A 255 36.71 20.85 31.90
N LEU A 256 36.26 19.80 32.59
CA LEU A 256 35.05 19.87 33.42
C LEU A 256 35.22 19.43 34.88
N LEU A 257 36.39 19.64 35.47
CA LEU A 257 36.60 19.56 36.93
C LEU A 257 37.59 20.63 37.41
N GLN A 258 37.11 21.87 37.51
CA GLN A 258 37.69 22.88 38.39
C GLN A 258 36.60 23.71 39.06
#